data_AF-A0A3C1LCJ0-F1
#
_entry.id   AF-A0A3C1LCJ0-F1
#
_cell.length_a   1.000
_cell.length_b   1.000
_cell.length_c   1.000
_cell.angle_alpha   90.00
_cell.angle_beta   90.00
_cell.angle_gamma   90.00
#
_symmetry.space_group_name_H-M   'P 1'
#
loop_
_entity.id
_entity.type
_entity.pdbx_description
1 polymer ?
#
loop_
_entity_poly.entity_id
_entity_poly.type
_entity_poly.pdbx_seq_one_letter_code
_entity_poly.pdbx_strand_id
1 'polypeptide(L)'
;MSSAYGPEHGKVVYLTGIRTQESLRRYRVIATKKNDAFVTTHAEFKNAYRAFPIYDWSSEDVWKLVQINNYDFNHTYDIFNKTSLHNKLLH
;
A
#
# COMPACT_ATOMS: atom_id res chain seq x y z
N MET A 1 13.78 -12.87 -3.73
CA MET A 1 13.92 -13.01 -2.27
C MET A 1 12.58 -13.47 -1.72
N SER A 2 12.49 -14.70 -1.20
CA SER A 2 11.36 -15.06 -0.35
C SER A 2 11.56 -14.29 0.96
N SER A 3 10.73 -13.27 1.17
CA SER A 3 10.73 -12.43 2.38
C SER A 3 9.95 -13.08 3.53
N ALA A 4 9.71 -14.39 3.44
CA ALA A 4 8.87 -15.07 4.41
C ALA A 4 9.68 -15.41 5.67
N TYR A 5 9.52 -14.60 6.72
CA TYR A 5 9.78 -14.98 8.11
C TYR A 5 9.05 -16.29 8.43
N GLY A 6 9.82 -17.28 8.89
CA GLY A 6 9.33 -18.61 9.18
C GLY A 6 8.65 -18.73 10.55
N PRO A 7 8.29 -19.97 10.95
CA PRO A 7 7.65 -20.28 12.23
C PRO A 7 8.42 -19.83 13.48
N GLU A 8 9.74 -19.68 13.38
CA GLU A 8 10.65 -19.26 14.46
C GLU A 8 10.32 -17.88 15.03
N HIS A 9 9.60 -17.04 14.26
CA HIS A 9 9.18 -15.70 14.66
C HIS A 9 7.78 -15.65 15.32
N GLY A 10 7.15 -16.80 15.56
CA GLY A 10 5.80 -16.86 16.14
C GLY A 10 4.72 -16.45 15.14
N LYS A 11 3.63 -15.80 15.59
CA LYS A 11 2.60 -15.29 14.66
C LYS A 11 3.09 -13.98 14.02
N VAL A 12 3.16 -13.94 12.69
CA VAL A 12 3.70 -12.80 11.94
C VAL A 12 2.68 -12.24 10.95
N VAL A 13 2.70 -10.92 10.74
CA VAL A 13 1.86 -10.23 9.76
C VAL A 13 2.74 -9.39 8.84
N TYR A 14 2.61 -9.60 7.53
CA TYR A 14 3.21 -8.74 6.51
C TYR A 14 2.28 -7.59 6.19
N LEU A 15 2.67 -6.39 6.59
CA LEU A 15 1.99 -5.16 6.20
C LEU A 15 2.54 -4.70 4.86
N THR A 16 1.66 -4.52 3.89
CA THR A 16 2.07 -4.07 2.55
C THR A 16 1.19 -2.92 2.08
N GLY A 17 1.80 -1.92 1.46
CA GLY A 17 1.14 -0.72 0.93
C GLY A 17 0.45 -0.94 -0.43
N ILE A 18 -0.07 -2.14 -0.69
CA ILE A 18 -0.77 -2.46 -1.94
C ILE A 18 -2.09 -1.70 -1.98
N ARG A 19 -2.32 -0.94 -3.05
CA ARG A 19 -3.58 -0.22 -3.31
C ARG A 19 -4.32 -0.80 -4.51
N THR A 20 -5.64 -0.69 -4.51
CA THR A 20 -6.52 -1.20 -5.57
C THR A 20 -6.44 -0.39 -6.86
N GLN A 21 -6.23 0.93 -6.77
CA GLN A 21 -6.11 1.84 -7.93
C GLN A 21 -4.94 1.48 -8.85
N GLU A 22 -3.94 0.75 -8.35
CA GLU A 22 -2.75 0.37 -9.10
C GLU A 22 -2.95 -0.85 -10.02
N SER A 23 -4.05 -1.61 -9.86
CA SER A 23 -4.30 -2.79 -10.70
C SER A 23 -5.76 -3.24 -10.67
N LEU A 24 -6.37 -3.34 -11.86
CA LEU A 24 -7.73 -3.86 -12.03
C LEU A 24 -7.88 -5.29 -11.47
N ARG A 25 -6.82 -6.11 -11.55
CA ARG A 25 -6.80 -7.47 -10.98
C ARG A 25 -6.86 -7.44 -9.45
N ARG A 26 -6.10 -6.54 -8.81
CA ARG A 26 -6.11 -6.37 -7.34
C ARG A 26 -7.43 -5.79 -6.86
N TYR A 27 -7.94 -4.79 -7.59
CA TYR A 27 -9.27 -4.23 -7.37
C TYR A 27 -10.34 -5.33 -7.33
N ARG A 28 -10.39 -6.19 -8.36
CA ARG A 28 -11.38 -7.28 -8.41
C ARG A 28 -11.24 -8.25 -7.23
N VAL A 29 -10.03 -8.67 -6.86
CA VAL A 29 -9.81 -9.61 -5.74
C VAL A 29 -10.31 -9.03 -4.41
N ILE A 30 -10.11 -7.73 -4.19
CA ILE A 30 -10.52 -7.03 -2.98
C ILE A 30 -12.04 -6.75 -3.02
N ALA A 31 -12.56 -6.20 -4.11
CA ALA A 31 -13.97 -5.86 -4.28
C ALA A 31 -14.91 -7.08 -4.28
N THR A 32 -14.41 -8.28 -4.62
CA THR A 32 -15.21 -9.52 -4.58
C THR A 32 -15.32 -10.09 -3.17
N LYS A 33 -14.49 -9.65 -2.20
CA LYS A 33 -14.60 -10.13 -0.82
C LYS A 33 -15.75 -9.44 -0.11
N LYS A 34 -16.69 -10.27 0.35
CA LYS A 34 -17.91 -9.81 1.04
C LYS A 34 -17.65 -9.26 2.44
N ASN A 35 -16.62 -9.76 3.14
CA ASN A 35 -16.16 -9.27 4.43
C ASN A 35 -14.61 -9.29 4.46
N ASP A 36 -14.02 -8.15 4.83
CA ASP A 36 -12.62 -7.94 5.23
C ASP A 36 -11.52 -8.30 4.20
N ALA A 37 -11.41 -7.47 3.16
CA ALA A 37 -10.31 -7.55 2.20
C ALA A 37 -8.93 -7.09 2.74
N PHE A 38 -8.91 -6.45 3.92
CA PHE A 38 -7.72 -5.85 4.52
C PHE A 38 -6.77 -6.85 5.20
N VAL A 39 -7.22 -8.07 5.55
CA VAL A 39 -6.37 -9.14 6.11
C VAL A 39 -6.64 -10.45 5.36
N THR A 40 -5.58 -11.20 5.05
CA THR A 40 -5.67 -12.49 4.35
C THR A 40 -4.84 -13.56 5.06
N THR A 41 -5.41 -14.77 5.13
CA THR A 41 -4.87 -15.94 5.83
C THR A 41 -3.89 -16.76 4.99
N HIS A 42 -3.73 -16.48 3.70
CA HIS A 42 -2.88 -17.26 2.80
C HIS A 42 -1.50 -16.61 2.62
N ALA A 43 -0.66 -16.71 3.64
CA ALA A 43 0.79 -16.52 3.48
C ALA A 43 1.50 -17.86 3.23
N GLU A 44 2.82 -17.81 3.05
CA GLU A 44 3.68 -18.98 2.76
C GLU A 44 3.71 -19.99 3.93
N PHE A 45 3.51 -19.52 5.16
CA PHE A 45 3.48 -20.34 6.37
C PHE A 45 2.14 -20.21 7.12
N LYS A 46 1.76 -21.24 7.89
CA LYS A 46 0.51 -21.28 8.67
C LYS A 46 0.44 -20.22 9.78
N ASN A 47 1.58 -19.74 10.25
CA ASN A 47 1.71 -18.70 11.28
C ASN A 47 1.83 -17.28 10.68
N ALA A 48 1.77 -17.17 9.36
CA ALA A 48 1.97 -15.92 8.64
C ALA A 48 0.67 -15.42 8.01
N TYR A 49 0.47 -14.11 8.05
CA TYR A 49 -0.70 -13.42 7.50
C TYR A 49 -0.26 -12.23 6.66
N ARG A 50 -1.10 -11.78 5.73
CA ARG A 50 -0.88 -10.52 5.00
C ARG A 50 -1.96 -9.52 5.34
N ALA A 51 -1.58 -8.27 5.51
CA ALA A 51 -2.50 -7.17 5.73
C ALA A 51 -2.20 -6.00 4.79
N PHE A 52 -3.27 -5.33 4.37
CA PHE A 52 -3.28 -4.24 3.40
C PHE A 52 -4.03 -3.04 3.99
N PRO A 53 -3.44 -2.28 4.93
CA PRO A 53 -4.17 -1.27 5.69
C PRO A 53 -4.70 -0.09 4.86
N ILE A 54 -4.07 0.19 3.71
CA ILE A 54 -4.39 1.33 2.84
C ILE A 54 -4.97 0.87 1.49
N TYR A 55 -5.58 -0.32 1.43
CA TYR A 55 -5.91 -0.97 0.16
C TYR A 55 -6.88 -0.17 -0.73
N ASP A 56 -7.77 0.61 -0.11
CA ASP A 56 -8.79 1.44 -0.73
C ASP A 56 -8.35 2.90 -0.90
N TRP A 57 -7.15 3.26 -0.44
CA TRP A 57 -6.64 4.62 -0.57
C TRP A 57 -6.32 4.96 -2.02
N SER A 58 -6.68 6.17 -2.41
CA SER A 58 -6.24 6.80 -3.65
C SER A 58 -4.80 7.31 -3.54
N SER A 59 -4.23 7.80 -4.64
CA SER A 59 -2.91 8.45 -4.58
C SER A 59 -2.99 9.79 -3.84
N GLU A 60 -4.12 10.48 -3.96
CA GLU A 60 -4.44 11.73 -3.29
C GLU A 60 -4.51 11.56 -1.77
N ASP A 61 -5.09 10.47 -1.27
CA ASP A 61 -5.13 10.16 0.17
C ASP A 61 -3.71 9.98 0.75
N VAL A 62 -2.83 9.28 0.01
CA VAL A 62 -1.43 9.08 0.40
C VAL A 62 -0.70 10.43 0.46
N TRP A 63 -0.83 11.25 -0.57
CA TRP A 63 -0.17 12.57 -0.61
C TRP A 63 -0.72 13.53 0.45
N LYS A 64 -2.04 13.48 0.71
CA LYS A 64 -2.66 14.24 1.80
C LYS A 64 -2.10 13.86 3.16
N LEU A 65 -1.87 12.56 3.42
CA LEU A 65 -1.24 12.11 4.67
C LEU A 65 0.18 12.68 4.82
N VAL A 66 0.97 12.63 3.74
CA VAL A 66 2.34 13.18 3.71
C VAL A 66 2.33 14.68 4.02
N GLN A 67 1.44 15.44 3.39
CA GLN A 67 1.30 16.88 3.62
C GLN A 67 0.85 17.23 5.05
N ILE A 68 -0.19 16.57 5.56
CA ILE A 68 -0.75 16.87 6.89
C ILE A 68 0.25 16.56 8.02
N ASN A 69 1.02 15.49 7.88
CA ASN A 69 1.96 15.05 8.91
C ASN A 69 3.41 15.47 8.66
N ASN A 70 3.67 16.17 7.55
CA ASN A 70 5.02 16.54 7.11
C ASN A 70 5.98 15.33 7.10
N TYR A 71 5.53 14.20 6.52
CA TYR A 71 6.35 12.99 6.41
C TYR A 71 7.40 13.11 5.31
N ASP A 72 8.54 12.47 5.53
CA ASP A 72 9.56 12.31 4.50
C ASP A 72 9.07 11.42 3.36
N PHE A 73 9.48 11.73 2.12
CA PHE A 73 9.11 11.00 0.92
C PHE A 73 10.19 11.09 -0.15
N ASN A 74 10.10 10.24 -1.17
CA ASN A 74 11.06 10.27 -2.27
C ASN A 74 10.87 11.51 -3.16
N HIS A 75 11.75 12.50 -3.05
CA HIS A 75 11.73 13.74 -3.84
C HIS A 75 11.84 13.55 -5.37
N THR A 76 12.12 12.36 -5.88
CA THR A 76 11.99 12.10 -7.33
C THR A 76 10.55 12.33 -7.80
N TYR A 77 9.55 12.14 -6.92
CA TYR A 77 8.15 12.47 -7.22
C TYR A 77 7.93 13.96 -7.49
N ASP A 78 8.71 14.84 -6.89
CA ASP A 78 8.66 16.28 -7.19
C ASP A 78 9.05 16.54 -8.64
N ILE A 79 9.97 15.76 -9.20
CA ILE A 79 10.39 15.87 -10.60
C ILE A 79 9.32 15.30 -11.52
N PHE A 80 8.76 14.13 -11.20
CA PHE A 80 7.72 13.49 -12.02
C PHE A 80 6.40 14.27 -12.03
N ASN A 81 6.09 14.98 -10.94
CA ASN A 81 4.90 15.80 -10.83
C ASN A 81 5.09 17.23 -11.36
N LYS A 82 6.30 17.61 -11.78
CA LYS A 82 6.51 18.86 -12.54
C LYS A 82 5.85 18.72 -13.90
N THR A 83 4.71 19.37 -14.07
CA THR A 83 4.07 19.54 -15.37
C THR A 83 4.28 20.96 -15.86
N SER A 84 4.40 21.17 -17.17
CA SER A 84 4.51 22.50 -17.78
C SER A 84 3.26 23.38 -17.55
N LEU A 85 2.14 22.78 -17.17
CA LEU A 85 0.89 23.45 -16.82
C LEU A 85 0.93 24.06 -15.42
N HIS A 86 1.67 23.47 -14.49
CA HIS A 86 1.81 23.94 -13.11
C HIS A 86 3.30 23.96 -12.77
N ASN A 87 3.94 25.12 -12.92
CA ASN A 87 5.27 25.43 -12.36
C ASN A 87 5.28 25.43 -10.81
N LYS A 88 4.42 24.63 -10.18
CA LYS A 88 4.37 24.41 -8.75
C LYS A 88 4.55 22.93 -8.51
N LEU A 89 5.64 22.62 -7.82
CA LEU A 89 5.82 21.39 -7.08
C LEU A 89 4.59 21.16 -6.18
N LEU A 90 4.26 19.90 -5.87
CA LEU A 90 3.20 19.58 -4.91
C LEU A 90 3.58 20.14 -3.53
N HIS A 91 3.27 21.41 -3.31
CA HIS A 91 3.51 22.20 -2.11
C HIS A 91 2.25 23.02 -1.85
#